data_AF-A0A382QEV2-F1
#
_entry.id   AF-A0A382QEV2-F1
#
_cell.length_a   1.000
_cell.length_b   1.000
_cell.length_c   1.000
_cell.angle_alpha   90.00
_cell.angle_beta   90.00
_cell.angle_gamma   90.00
#
_symmetry.space_group_name_H-M   'P 1'
#
loop_
_entity.id
_entity.type
_entity.pdbx_description
1 polymer ?
#
loop_
_entity_poly.entity_id
_entity_poly.type
_entity_poly.pdbx_seq_one_letter_code
_entity_poly.pdbx_strand_id
1 'polypeptide(L)'
;GYQNVGVLEKVYRLSYLDGVEPTCQEEYALIATGLHDGDLLVKTLLPLVKENNTITFYLKPHPRSDKRYLDSIPDISNLIIVEKPIEELLKIVGQIYVTYSSVGVEGRRLGIPVSLVKIPGKICWSKLLDYPEHRGQSG
;
A
#
# COMPACT_ATOMS: atom_id res chain seq x y z
N GLY A 1 16.56 -25.41 -11.30
CA GLY A 1 16.95 -24.45 -10.25
C GLY A 1 17.99 -23.51 -10.81
N TYR A 2 18.06 -22.28 -10.31
CA TYR A 2 19.12 -21.35 -10.68
C TYR A 2 20.47 -21.84 -10.12
N GLN A 3 21.54 -21.74 -10.92
CA GLN A 3 22.90 -22.09 -10.51
C GLN A 3 23.76 -20.82 -10.41
N ASN A 4 24.76 -20.84 -9.52
CA ASN A 4 25.67 -19.71 -9.27
C ASN A 4 24.98 -18.41 -8.84
N VAL A 5 23.91 -18.51 -8.05
CA VAL A 5 23.22 -17.36 -7.45
C VAL A 5 23.58 -17.22 -5.97
N GLY A 6 23.86 -15.98 -5.54
CA GLY A 6 24.09 -15.63 -4.14
C GLY A 6 22.99 -14.68 -3.64
N VAL A 7 22.60 -14.83 -2.37
CA VAL A 7 21.70 -13.89 -1.71
C VAL A 7 22.51 -12.65 -1.33
N LEU A 8 22.06 -11.48 -1.77
CA LEU A 8 22.69 -10.22 -1.38
C LEU A 8 22.36 -9.90 0.08
N GLU A 9 23.38 -9.46 0.84
CA GLU A 9 23.21 -9.00 2.23
C GLU A 9 22.33 -7.75 2.34
N LYS A 10 22.37 -6.89 1.31
CA LYS A 10 21.59 -5.63 1.26
C LYS A 10 20.86 -5.46 -0.06
N VAL A 11 19.60 -5.01 0.02
CA VAL A 11 18.82 -4.53 -1.12
C VAL A 11 18.96 -3.02 -1.22
N TYR A 12 19.87 -2.53 -2.07
CA TYR A 12 20.18 -1.10 -2.17
C TYR A 12 18.99 -0.21 -2.47
N ARG A 13 18.02 -0.69 -3.26
CA ARG A 13 16.77 0.02 -3.56
C ARG A 13 15.98 0.44 -2.32
N LEU A 14 16.12 -0.31 -1.22
CA LEU A 14 15.41 -0.05 0.03
C LEU A 14 16.21 0.79 1.04
N SER A 15 17.44 1.20 0.69
CA SER A 15 18.31 1.92 1.65
C SER A 15 17.76 3.27 2.08
N TYR A 16 16.89 3.90 1.29
CA TYR A 16 16.28 5.17 1.68
C TYR A 16 15.34 5.02 2.89
N LEU A 17 14.84 3.79 3.15
CA LEU A 17 14.04 3.49 4.33
C LEU A 17 14.86 3.53 5.62
N ASP A 18 16.19 3.40 5.54
CA ASP A 18 17.07 3.42 6.72
C ASP A 18 17.00 4.77 7.47
N GLY A 19 16.50 5.85 6.82
CA GLY A 19 16.25 7.16 7.43
C GLY A 19 14.77 7.50 7.65
N VAL A 20 13.88 6.51 7.53
CA VAL A 20 12.44 6.68 7.76
C VAL A 20 12.09 6.12 9.13
N GLU A 21 11.66 7.02 10.03
CA GLU A 21 11.16 6.67 11.36
C GLU A 21 9.63 6.81 11.37
N PRO A 22 8.87 5.70 11.32
CA PRO A 22 7.42 5.73 11.30
C PRO A 22 6.85 6.00 12.70
N THR A 23 5.94 6.96 12.80
CA THR A 23 5.19 7.23 14.05
C THR A 23 3.95 6.37 14.20
N CYS A 24 3.52 5.68 13.14
CA CYS A 24 2.38 4.76 13.10
C CYS A 24 1.08 5.37 13.68
N GLN A 25 0.68 6.55 13.23
CA GLN A 25 -0.53 7.23 13.70
C GLN A 25 -1.79 6.51 13.17
N GLU A 26 -2.58 5.94 14.09
CA GLU A 26 -3.74 5.09 13.79
C GLU A 26 -4.86 5.84 13.05
N GLU A 27 -4.93 7.16 13.21
CA GLU A 27 -5.88 8.03 12.52
C GLU A 27 -5.53 8.27 11.04
N TYR A 28 -4.38 7.80 10.56
CA TYR A 28 -3.95 7.94 9.17
C TYR A 28 -3.68 6.59 8.50
N ALA A 29 -4.34 6.37 7.36
CA ALA A 29 -4.14 5.20 6.52
C ALA A 29 -3.67 5.58 5.12
N LEU A 30 -2.81 4.76 4.51
CA LEU A 30 -2.35 4.91 3.13
C LEU A 30 -2.99 3.87 2.21
N ILE A 31 -3.64 4.33 1.15
CA ILE A 31 -4.04 3.50 0.00
C ILE A 31 -3.03 3.77 -1.11
N ALA A 32 -2.10 2.84 -1.34
CA ALA A 32 -1.07 2.98 -2.38
C ALA A 32 -1.41 2.09 -3.58
N THR A 33 -1.73 2.72 -4.71
CA THR A 33 -2.12 1.98 -5.91
C THR A 33 -0.90 1.49 -6.70
N GLY A 34 -1.07 0.37 -7.38
CA GLY A 34 -0.16 -0.11 -8.41
C GLY A 34 -0.45 0.53 -9.78
N LEU A 35 0.34 0.13 -10.77
CA LEU A 35 0.29 0.72 -12.11
C LEU A 35 -1.06 0.54 -12.82
N HIS A 36 -1.81 -0.52 -12.50
CA HIS A 36 -2.98 -0.97 -13.28
C HIS A 36 -4.21 -1.33 -12.43
N ASP A 37 -4.21 -1.01 -11.14
CA ASP A 37 -5.25 -1.46 -10.21
C ASP A 37 -5.88 -0.35 -9.39
N GLY A 38 -5.51 0.92 -9.64
CA GLY A 38 -6.01 2.05 -8.84
C GLY A 38 -7.53 2.12 -8.76
N ASP A 39 -8.21 2.07 -9.91
CA ASP A 39 -9.68 2.06 -9.96
C ASP A 39 -10.30 0.94 -9.12
N LEU A 40 -9.79 -0.28 -9.30
CA LEU A 40 -10.35 -1.47 -8.68
C LEU A 40 -10.05 -1.53 -7.17
N LEU A 41 -8.84 -1.13 -6.76
CA LEU A 41 -8.45 -1.04 -5.36
C LEU A 41 -9.31 -0.01 -4.63
N VAL A 42 -9.45 1.19 -5.20
CA VAL A 42 -10.27 2.25 -4.59
C VAL A 42 -11.72 1.79 -4.49
N LYS A 43 -12.33 1.27 -5.56
CA LYS A 43 -13.70 0.76 -5.53
C LYS A 43 -13.91 -0.32 -4.46
N THR A 44 -12.92 -1.20 -4.27
CA THR A 44 -12.97 -2.26 -3.25
C THR A 44 -12.91 -1.69 -1.83
N LEU A 45 -12.13 -0.62 -1.62
CA LEU A 45 -11.95 0.01 -0.31
C LEU A 45 -12.98 1.09 0.01
N LEU A 46 -13.73 1.58 -0.98
CA LEU A 46 -14.74 2.64 -0.77
C LEU A 46 -15.73 2.34 0.37
N PRO A 47 -16.29 1.12 0.54
CA PRO A 47 -17.13 0.81 1.69
C PRO A 47 -16.41 1.02 3.02
N LEU A 48 -15.19 0.49 3.15
CA LEU A 48 -14.35 0.65 4.34
C LEU A 48 -14.06 2.14 4.65
N VAL A 49 -13.72 2.92 3.62
CA VAL A 49 -13.45 4.36 3.79
C VAL A 49 -14.69 5.10 4.30
N LYS A 50 -15.87 4.77 3.77
CA LYS A 50 -17.16 5.40 4.16
C LYS A 50 -17.59 5.02 5.57
N GLU A 51 -17.28 3.80 6.02
CA GLU A 51 -17.64 3.31 7.35
C GLU A 51 -16.73 3.87 8.46
N ASN A 52 -15.50 4.29 8.13
CA ASN A 52 -14.49 4.73 9.10
C ASN A 52 -14.22 6.24 9.04
N ASN A 53 -15.14 7.04 9.58
CA ASN A 53 -15.04 8.51 9.54
C ASN A 53 -13.97 9.12 10.48
N THR A 54 -13.39 8.33 11.38
CA THR A 54 -12.29 8.75 12.27
C THR A 54 -10.92 8.64 11.63
N ILE A 55 -10.79 7.87 10.55
CA ILE A 55 -9.54 7.62 9.84
C ILE A 55 -9.49 8.50 8.60
N THR A 56 -8.39 9.25 8.45
CA THR A 56 -8.05 9.95 7.21
C THR A 56 -7.27 9.01 6.29
N PHE A 57 -7.84 8.75 5.12
CA PHE A 57 -7.24 7.90 4.09
C PHE A 57 -6.50 8.76 3.08
N TYR A 58 -5.19 8.58 2.97
CA TYR A 58 -4.37 9.11 1.90
C TYR A 58 -4.38 8.17 0.70
N LEU A 59 -4.99 8.58 -0.40
CA LEU A 59 -4.89 7.87 -1.68
C LEU A 59 -3.66 8.40 -2.42
N LYS A 60 -2.67 7.52 -2.64
CA LYS A 60 -1.49 7.82 -3.47
C LYS A 60 -1.55 7.03 -4.78
N PRO A 61 -1.96 7.67 -5.90
CA PRO A 61 -1.93 7.05 -7.20
C PRO A 61 -0.49 6.73 -7.63
N HIS A 62 -0.30 5.61 -8.34
CA HIS A 62 0.98 5.33 -8.96
C HIS A 62 1.34 6.45 -9.98
N PRO A 63 2.58 6.97 -9.99
CA PRO A 63 2.94 8.11 -10.86
C PRO A 63 2.69 7.90 -12.34
N ARG A 64 2.71 6.63 -12.77
CA ARG A 64 2.53 6.20 -14.17
C ARG A 64 1.19 5.49 -14.43
N SER A 65 0.29 5.39 -13.44
CA SER A 65 -1.02 4.77 -13.69
C SER A 65 -1.91 5.71 -14.50
N ASP A 66 -2.93 5.13 -15.12
CA ASP A 66 -4.08 5.89 -15.57
C ASP A 66 -4.76 6.58 -14.37
N LYS A 67 -4.91 7.90 -14.42
CA LYS A 67 -5.51 8.71 -13.35
C LYS A 67 -6.99 9.04 -13.59
N ARG A 68 -7.58 8.66 -14.73
CA ARG A 68 -8.99 8.98 -15.09
C ARG A 68 -10.02 8.47 -14.08
N TYR A 69 -9.69 7.42 -13.33
CA TYR A 69 -10.60 6.89 -12.30
C TYR A 69 -10.76 7.84 -11.11
N LEU A 70 -9.80 8.75 -10.87
CA LEU A 70 -9.87 9.71 -9.77
C LEU A 70 -11.10 10.62 -9.90
N ASP A 71 -11.48 10.98 -11.13
CA ASP A 71 -12.64 11.82 -11.43
C ASP A 71 -13.97 11.11 -11.11
N SER A 72 -13.95 9.78 -10.96
CA SER A 72 -15.13 8.97 -10.63
C SER A 72 -15.27 8.66 -9.13
N ILE A 73 -14.30 9.08 -8.32
CA ILE A 73 -14.33 8.87 -6.88
C ILE A 73 -15.40 9.81 -6.29
N PRO A 74 -16.37 9.30 -5.51
CA PRO A 74 -17.35 10.15 -4.85
C PRO A 74 -16.66 11.11 -3.88
N ASP A 75 -17.24 12.30 -3.69
CA ASP A 75 -16.74 13.24 -2.71
C ASP A 75 -16.94 12.67 -1.29
N ILE A 76 -15.82 12.35 -0.63
CA ILE A 76 -15.75 11.75 0.70
C ILE A 76 -14.73 12.56 1.50
N SER A 77 -15.18 13.15 2.62
CA SER A 77 -14.38 14.10 3.41
C SER A 77 -13.09 13.52 4.00
N ASN A 78 -13.06 12.22 4.30
CA ASN A 78 -11.91 11.54 4.89
C ASN A 78 -11.03 10.80 3.86
N LEU A 79 -11.22 11.03 2.55
CA LEU A 79 -10.38 10.48 1.49
C LEU A 79 -9.62 11.60 0.76
N ILE A 80 -8.30 11.65 0.93
CA ILE A 80 -7.45 12.72 0.41
C ILE A 80 -6.50 12.15 -0.64
N ILE A 81 -6.61 12.64 -1.88
CA ILE A 81 -5.65 12.32 -2.94
C ILE A 81 -4.35 13.09 -2.70
N VAL A 82 -3.22 12.38 -2.62
CA VAL A 82 -1.92 12.97 -2.29
C VAL A 82 -0.85 12.69 -3.36
N GLU A 83 -0.02 13.70 -3.63
CA GLU A 83 1.16 13.57 -4.50
C GLU A 83 2.49 13.56 -3.73
N LYS A 84 2.46 13.72 -2.40
CA LYS A 84 3.63 13.71 -1.51
C LYS A 84 4.55 12.51 -1.73
N PRO A 85 5.88 12.65 -1.56
CA PRO A 85 6.81 11.51 -1.60
C PRO A 85 6.38 10.37 -0.67
N ILE A 86 6.68 9.12 -1.04
CA ILE A 86 6.17 7.95 -0.31
C ILE A 86 6.75 7.89 1.11
N GLU A 87 8.02 8.25 1.24
CA GLU A 87 8.78 8.31 2.48
C GLU A 87 8.16 9.27 3.50
N GLU A 88 7.52 10.37 3.06
CA GLU A 88 6.82 11.28 3.97
C GLU A 88 5.53 10.67 4.51
N LEU A 89 4.82 9.92 3.67
CA LEU A 89 3.60 9.23 4.08
C LEU A 89 3.92 8.07 5.02
N LEU A 90 4.97 7.31 4.72
CA LEU A 90 5.44 6.20 5.56
C LEU A 90 5.90 6.66 6.95
N LYS A 91 6.30 7.93 7.12
CA LYS A 91 6.61 8.47 8.45
C LYS A 91 5.40 8.60 9.35
N ILE A 92 4.19 8.73 8.78
CA ILE A 92 2.99 9.11 9.56
C ILE A 92 1.97 7.99 9.66
N VAL A 93 1.70 7.24 8.59
CA VAL A 93 0.53 6.36 8.55
C VAL A 93 0.65 5.16 9.48
N GLY A 94 -0.43 4.81 10.17
CA GLY A 94 -0.57 3.62 11.02
C GLY A 94 -1.03 2.38 10.27
N GLN A 95 -1.54 2.51 9.04
CA GLN A 95 -2.02 1.38 8.25
C GLN A 95 -1.79 1.60 6.76
N ILE A 96 -1.45 0.54 6.03
CA ILE A 96 -1.27 0.57 4.57
C ILE A 96 -2.21 -0.45 3.92
N TYR A 97 -2.87 -0.05 2.84
CA TYR A 97 -3.70 -0.90 1.98
C TYR A 97 -3.10 -0.93 0.59
N VAL A 98 -2.76 -2.13 0.12
CA VAL A 98 -2.15 -2.36 -1.20
C VAL A 98 -2.67 -3.64 -1.82
N THR A 99 -2.53 -3.73 -3.13
CA THR A 99 -2.57 -4.97 -3.90
C THR A 99 -1.14 -5.54 -4.01
N TYR A 100 -0.44 -5.34 -5.12
CA TYR A 100 0.92 -5.85 -5.37
C TYR A 100 1.99 -4.74 -5.36
N SER A 101 1.67 -3.57 -4.82
CA SER A 101 2.61 -2.44 -4.75
C SER A 101 3.82 -2.75 -3.86
N SER A 102 5.02 -2.34 -4.29
CA SER A 102 6.24 -2.48 -3.46
C SER A 102 6.15 -1.71 -2.15
N VAL A 103 5.32 -0.68 -2.10
CA VAL A 103 5.02 0.12 -0.91
C VAL A 103 4.58 -0.75 0.26
N GLY A 104 3.85 -1.85 0.01
CA GLY A 104 3.48 -2.77 1.08
C GLY A 104 4.68 -3.46 1.72
N VAL A 105 5.68 -3.84 0.92
CA VAL A 105 6.93 -4.43 1.44
C VAL A 105 7.75 -3.39 2.20
N GLU A 106 7.79 -2.17 1.69
CA GLU A 106 8.48 -1.03 2.31
C GLU A 106 7.87 -0.71 3.68
N GLY A 107 6.55 -0.55 3.76
CA GLY A 107 5.83 -0.30 5.01
C GLY A 107 5.96 -1.44 6.02
N ARG A 108 5.89 -2.69 5.56
CA ARG A 108 6.13 -3.84 6.43
C ARG A 108 7.54 -3.84 7.03
N ARG A 109 8.56 -3.51 6.23
CA ARG A 109 9.95 -3.42 6.71
C ARG A 109 10.09 -2.35 7.79
N LEU A 110 9.27 -1.30 7.75
CA LEU A 110 9.20 -0.24 8.75
C LEU A 110 8.32 -0.61 9.97
N GLY A 111 7.70 -1.79 10.01
CA GLY A 111 6.83 -2.20 11.11
C GLY A 111 5.42 -1.62 11.04
N ILE A 112 5.03 -1.00 9.92
CA ILE A 112 3.69 -0.48 9.71
C ILE A 112 2.76 -1.65 9.33
N PRO A 113 1.58 -1.80 9.97
CA PRO A 113 0.55 -2.73 9.54
C PRO A 113 0.19 -2.60 8.05
N VAL A 114 0.16 -3.74 7.33
CA VAL A 114 -0.14 -3.80 5.90
C VAL A 114 -1.24 -4.80 5.60
N SER A 115 -2.30 -4.32 4.97
CA SER A 115 -3.44 -5.10 4.50
C SER A 115 -3.35 -5.32 3.00
N LEU A 116 -3.22 -6.59 2.61
CA LEU A 116 -3.21 -7.00 1.22
C LEU A 116 -4.64 -7.17 0.71
N VAL A 117 -5.07 -6.27 -0.17
CA VAL A 117 -6.39 -6.31 -0.80
C VAL A 117 -6.36 -7.32 -1.94
N LYS A 118 -7.00 -8.46 -1.72
CA LYS A 118 -7.18 -9.50 -2.75
C LYS A 118 -8.37 -9.12 -3.62
N ILE A 119 -8.10 -8.90 -4.90
CA ILE A 119 -9.13 -8.59 -5.89
C ILE A 119 -9.59 -9.93 -6.51
N PRO A 120 -10.88 -10.29 -6.39
CA PRO A 120 -11.42 -11.50 -7.00
C PRO A 120 -11.13 -11.57 -8.50
N GLY A 121 -10.75 -12.75 -9.00
CA GLY A 121 -10.45 -12.98 -10.42
C GLY A 121 -9.09 -12.44 -10.90
N LYS A 122 -8.27 -11.84 -10.03
CA LYS A 122 -6.89 -11.46 -10.36
C LYS A 122 -5.87 -12.28 -9.58
N ILE A 123 -4.85 -12.77 -10.27
CA ILE A 123 -3.68 -13.39 -9.63
C ILE A 123 -2.97 -12.33 -8.80
N CYS A 124 -2.77 -12.62 -7.51
CA CYS A 124 -2.03 -11.74 -6.62
C CYS A 124 -0.52 -11.96 -6.83
N TRP A 125 0.15 -10.95 -7.39
CA TRP A 125 1.60 -10.96 -7.62
C TRP A 125 2.39 -10.26 -6.49
N SER A 126 1.77 -10.08 -5.33
CA SER A 126 2.39 -9.33 -4.24
C SER A 126 3.53 -10.13 -3.60
N LYS A 127 4.71 -9.50 -3.51
CA LYS A 127 5.86 -10.04 -2.78
C LYS A 127 5.58 -10.23 -1.29
N LEU A 128 4.52 -9.60 -0.76
CA LEU A 128 4.08 -9.82 0.62
C LEU A 128 3.65 -11.26 0.89
N LEU A 129 3.25 -12.02 -0.13
CA LEU A 129 2.87 -13.43 -0.03
C LEU A 129 4.06 -14.33 0.31
N ASP A 130 5.28 -13.91 0.00
CA ASP A 130 6.50 -14.68 0.26
C ASP A 130 6.91 -14.63 1.74
N TYR A 131 6.25 -13.78 2.55
CA TYR A 131 6.55 -13.63 3.96
C TYR A 131 5.63 -14.53 4.82
N PRO A 132 6.16 -15.21 5.86
CA PRO A 132 5.49 -16.31 6.57
C PRO A 132 4.09 -15.99 7.14
N GLU A 133 3.86 -14.75 7.55
CA GLU A 133 2.63 -14.34 8.24
C GLU A 133 1.42 -14.08 7.33
N HIS A 134 1.58 -14.18 6.00
CA HIS A 134 0.48 -13.98 5.05
C HIS A 134 -0.18 -15.29 4.55
N ARG A 135 0.20 -16.43 5.13
CA ARG A 135 -0.57 -17.68 5.01
C ARG A 135 -1.82 -17.63 5.91
N GLY A 136 -2.78 -16.81 5.51
CA GLY A 136 -4.17 -16.88 6.00
C GLY A 136 -4.55 -15.84 7.04
N GLN A 137 -5.27 -14.81 6.59
CA GLN A 137 -6.54 -14.45 7.22
C GLN A 137 -7.59 -14.41 6.10
N SER A 138 -8.34 -15.49 6.01
CA SER A 138 -9.63 -15.51 5.35
C SER A 138 -10.62 -15.01 6.39
N GLY A 139 -10.96 -13.73 6.31
CA GLY A 139 -12.17 -13.18 6.91
C GLY A 139 -13.25 -13.12 5.85
#